data_AF-A0A089NIB7-F1
#
_entry.id   AF-A0A089NIB7-F1
#
_cell.length_a   1.000
_cell.length_b   1.000
_cell.length_c   1.000
_cell.angle_alpha   90.00
_cell.angle_beta   90.00
_cell.angle_gamma   90.00
#
_symmetry.space_group_name_H-M   'P 1'
#
loop_
_entity.id
_entity.type
_entity.pdbx_description
1 polymer ?
#
loop_
_entity_poly.entity_id
_entity_poly.type
_entity_poly.pdbx_seq_one_letter_code
_entity_poly.pdbx_strand_id
1 'polypeptide(L)'
;MKALRIGEPLSGLAVWASAYGKWRGEDRIYAVSSGSPCMLFVLDPAGGEPVQQFALEGSDHCWGVVAAASGVYIGGSGILYRFTHEQGVENLGEMIPGEFYTWRLATDEEGNIYGGCYPGGKVFQYNPSTGHYRDYGVMVEGEQYARSMEAWKGRLYVGVGTRCPHIVELDTVTGDRREISLPEECSTEQLVYDLNIVHGKLLVRITPCSRLYIYDLELRQWEKTIEHVSGLSVSAADPQGNVYFIKDDILQRYTFGTGILTPTSLVMPEPAGDYGWLEGHPLNPNGSCLAGVHRDGTCWIYDPENDRHTVMDFMLQGQPVHLQSLAWGPEGKLYIGGYFAGGLASYDPAASEITSRRGIGQIEGMMAAHGIMYLGVYPKANIFAYDPNLEWNPGSNPKLVFSLQEEDQDRAFAWTRAGEEVAIGTVPSYGRNGGALTLFHPVTGIREVFRGLLPQQSIVSLAAGEELLFAGGSVWGGLGIAPERKEASLMIWDVNSRRKVWEGVPVPGEKAIPALALDDEGKVWGLTAGQLFLFNPLTLKTERTIPVNPVDWEAMTHFWRGGCELLYREGVLYGAAMNLLFKYDVRLNRLEMLDEDARLLAMDGEGGLYFARTTALYRIQTPEAGQEAL
;
A
#
# COMPACT_ATOMS: atom_id res chain seq x y z
N MET A 1 -12.05 3.46 31.26
CA MET A 1 -13.00 2.35 31.00
C MET A 1 -12.19 1.12 30.60
N LYS A 2 -12.73 -0.10 30.64
CA LYS A 2 -12.00 -1.30 30.17
C LYS A 2 -12.29 -1.53 28.68
N ALA A 3 -11.27 -1.77 27.88
CA ALA A 3 -11.44 -2.21 26.49
C ALA A 3 -11.58 -3.74 26.43
N LEU A 4 -12.61 -4.23 25.73
CA LEU A 4 -12.81 -5.65 25.44
C LEU A 4 -12.26 -5.97 24.06
N ARG A 5 -11.30 -6.90 23.98
CA ARG A 5 -10.81 -7.42 22.69
C ARG A 5 -11.88 -8.32 22.07
N ILE A 6 -12.27 -7.99 20.84
CA ILE A 6 -13.22 -8.79 20.05
C ILE A 6 -12.46 -9.90 19.30
N GLY A 7 -11.34 -9.57 18.65
CA GLY A 7 -10.54 -10.55 17.91
C GLY A 7 -9.70 -9.91 16.81
N GLU A 8 -9.08 -10.75 15.98
CA GLU A 8 -8.38 -10.37 14.75
C GLU A 8 -9.31 -10.65 13.56
N PRO A 9 -9.97 -9.62 12.99
CA PRO A 9 -11.00 -9.84 11.98
C PRO A 9 -10.48 -10.38 10.65
N LEU A 10 -9.20 -10.14 10.37
CA LEU A 10 -8.61 -10.36 9.06
C LEU A 10 -7.25 -11.03 9.18
N SER A 11 -7.03 -12.02 8.32
CA SER A 11 -5.72 -12.62 8.04
C SER A 11 -5.47 -12.57 6.54
N GLY A 12 -4.28 -12.12 6.16
CA GLY A 12 -3.91 -11.85 4.79
C GLY A 12 -2.61 -12.52 4.42
N LEU A 13 -2.56 -13.02 3.19
CA LEU A 13 -1.35 -13.50 2.55
C LEU A 13 -1.15 -12.68 1.28
N ALA A 14 -0.01 -12.02 1.18
CA ALA A 14 0.41 -11.31 -0.01
C ALA A 14 1.90 -11.54 -0.21
N VAL A 15 2.25 -12.49 -1.09
CA VAL A 15 3.64 -12.72 -1.52
C VAL A 15 4.05 -11.60 -2.48
N TRP A 16 5.12 -10.89 -2.16
CA TRP A 16 5.58 -9.72 -2.93
C TRP A 16 6.84 -9.97 -3.74
N ALA A 17 7.66 -10.94 -3.30
CA ALA A 17 8.89 -11.29 -3.96
C ALA A 17 9.23 -12.76 -3.71
N SER A 18 9.98 -13.34 -4.64
CA SER A 18 10.52 -14.69 -4.54
C SER A 18 11.96 -14.75 -5.05
N ALA A 19 12.74 -15.64 -4.45
CA ALA A 19 14.06 -16.00 -4.97
C ALA A 19 14.11 -17.51 -5.20
N TYR A 20 15.01 -17.93 -6.07
CA TYR A 20 15.13 -19.31 -6.53
C TYR A 20 16.57 -19.75 -6.36
N GLY A 21 16.76 -20.97 -5.87
CA GLY A 21 18.10 -21.52 -5.68
C GLY A 21 18.05 -23.01 -5.43
N LYS A 22 19.20 -23.59 -5.12
CA LYS A 22 19.32 -25.02 -4.79
C LYS A 22 19.75 -25.22 -3.35
N TRP A 23 19.24 -26.27 -2.73
CA TRP A 23 19.70 -26.77 -1.44
C TRP A 23 19.92 -28.28 -1.53
N ARG A 24 21.15 -28.73 -1.24
CA ARG A 24 21.58 -30.14 -1.41
C ARG A 24 21.29 -30.70 -2.82
N GLY A 25 21.37 -29.85 -3.84
CA GLY A 25 21.13 -30.20 -5.24
C GLY A 25 19.68 -30.04 -5.71
N GLU A 26 18.73 -29.95 -4.77
CA GLU A 26 17.29 -29.83 -5.04
C GLU A 26 16.86 -28.37 -5.15
N ASP A 27 15.91 -28.06 -6.04
CA ASP A 27 15.41 -26.70 -6.21
C ASP A 27 14.57 -26.23 -5.01
N ARG A 28 14.68 -24.96 -4.66
CA ARG A 28 13.93 -24.31 -3.59
C ARG A 28 13.46 -22.94 -4.04
N ILE A 29 12.23 -22.61 -3.65
CA ILE A 29 11.65 -21.28 -3.81
C ILE A 29 11.60 -20.63 -2.42
N TYR A 30 12.11 -19.41 -2.32
CA TYR A 30 12.09 -18.58 -1.13
C TYR A 30 11.11 -17.43 -1.36
N ALA A 31 9.90 -17.54 -0.84
CA ALA A 31 8.84 -16.56 -1.04
C ALA A 31 8.64 -15.73 0.23
N VAL A 32 8.46 -14.41 0.09
CA VAL A 32 8.27 -13.52 1.24
C VAL A 32 6.92 -12.82 1.18
N SER A 33 6.20 -12.79 2.31
CA SER A 33 4.90 -12.15 2.42
C SER A 33 4.86 -11.05 3.47
N SER A 34 4.06 -10.02 3.16
CA SER A 34 3.76 -8.94 4.11
C SER A 34 2.58 -9.33 5.02
N GLY A 35 2.63 -8.86 6.25
CA GLY A 35 1.76 -9.21 7.38
C GLY A 35 2.45 -8.80 8.68
N SER A 36 1.81 -8.89 9.84
CA SER A 36 2.48 -8.56 11.11
C SER A 36 2.71 -9.82 11.96
N PRO A 37 3.93 -10.40 11.98
CA PRO A 37 5.14 -10.01 11.23
C PRO A 37 5.13 -10.49 9.77
N CYS A 38 6.10 -10.04 8.97
CA CYS A 38 6.41 -10.63 7.67
C CYS A 38 6.84 -12.09 7.80
N MET A 39 6.61 -12.88 6.75
CA MET A 39 6.98 -14.29 6.71
C MET A 39 7.90 -14.61 5.54
N LEU A 40 8.93 -15.43 5.79
CA LEU A 40 9.66 -16.17 4.78
C LEU A 40 9.09 -17.59 4.70
N PHE A 41 8.72 -18.01 3.49
CA PHE A 41 8.38 -19.40 3.16
C PHE A 41 9.46 -20.04 2.32
N VAL A 42 9.83 -21.27 2.68
CA VAL A 42 10.73 -22.13 1.88
C VAL A 42 9.90 -23.25 1.32
N LEU A 43 9.78 -23.26 -0.01
CA LEU A 43 8.91 -24.16 -0.76
C LEU A 43 9.75 -25.15 -1.56
N ASP A 44 9.29 -26.40 -1.60
CA ASP A 44 9.78 -27.41 -2.52
C ASP A 44 8.85 -27.44 -3.75
N PRO A 45 9.31 -26.95 -4.92
CA PRO A 45 8.50 -26.92 -6.12
C PRO A 45 8.14 -28.32 -6.65
N ALA A 46 8.83 -29.39 -6.22
CA ALA A 46 8.44 -30.76 -6.56
C ALA A 46 7.31 -31.32 -5.67
N GLY A 47 6.98 -30.63 -4.56
CA GLY A 47 5.93 -31.03 -3.61
C GLY A 47 6.27 -32.24 -2.74
N GLY A 48 7.55 -32.60 -2.61
CA GLY A 48 8.01 -33.72 -1.80
C GLY A 48 8.23 -33.36 -0.33
N GLU A 49 8.61 -32.11 -0.05
CA GLU A 49 8.90 -31.61 1.30
C GLU A 49 7.81 -30.65 1.81
N PRO A 50 7.54 -30.65 3.13
CA PRO A 50 6.60 -29.69 3.72
C PRO A 50 7.14 -28.26 3.65
N VAL A 51 6.22 -27.31 3.56
CA VAL A 51 6.52 -25.88 3.66
C VAL A 51 7.21 -25.57 4.98
N GLN A 52 8.34 -24.87 4.91
CA GLN A 52 8.95 -24.26 6.09
C GLN A 52 8.60 -22.78 6.12
N GLN A 53 8.40 -22.24 7.33
CA GLN A 53 8.00 -20.85 7.51
C GLN A 53 8.77 -20.22 8.67
N PHE A 54 9.21 -18.98 8.48
CA PHE A 54 10.02 -18.25 9.43
C PHE A 54 9.49 -16.81 9.57
N ALA A 55 9.25 -16.37 10.80
CA ALA A 55 8.86 -14.99 11.07
C ALA A 55 10.05 -14.05 10.92
N LEU A 56 9.84 -12.93 10.25
CA LEU A 56 10.80 -11.84 10.09
C LEU A 56 10.50 -10.75 11.13
N GLU A 57 10.78 -11.08 12.39
CA GLU A 57 10.45 -10.24 13.55
C GLU A 57 10.94 -8.80 13.39
N GLY A 58 10.07 -7.84 13.71
CA GLY A 58 10.33 -6.40 13.56
C GLY A 58 9.99 -5.82 12.19
N SER A 59 9.45 -6.62 11.27
CA SER A 59 9.01 -6.14 9.96
C SER A 59 7.57 -6.53 9.66
N ASP A 60 6.83 -5.60 9.04
CA ASP A 60 5.43 -5.81 8.63
C ASP A 60 5.24 -5.72 7.10
N HIS A 61 6.27 -5.23 6.40
CA HIS A 61 6.31 -5.09 4.94
C HIS A 61 7.63 -5.64 4.38
N CYS A 62 7.56 -6.52 3.39
CA CYS A 62 8.72 -7.05 2.68
C CYS A 62 8.50 -7.04 1.16
N TRP A 63 9.51 -6.61 0.41
CA TRP A 63 9.44 -6.43 -1.05
C TRP A 63 10.64 -6.97 -1.81
N GLY A 64 11.69 -7.36 -1.11
CA GLY A 64 12.95 -7.79 -1.71
C GLY A 64 13.43 -9.08 -1.09
N VAL A 65 13.72 -10.05 -1.95
CA VAL A 65 14.46 -11.25 -1.59
C VAL A 65 15.45 -11.55 -2.71
N VAL A 66 16.68 -11.95 -2.35
CA VAL A 66 17.70 -12.36 -3.31
C VAL A 66 18.45 -13.57 -2.77
N ALA A 67 18.71 -14.56 -3.61
CA ALA A 67 19.56 -15.68 -3.27
C ALA A 67 21.02 -15.38 -3.64
N ALA A 68 21.94 -15.62 -2.70
CA ALA A 68 23.37 -15.54 -2.91
C ALA A 68 24.05 -16.81 -2.37
N ALA A 69 25.32 -17.02 -2.71
CA ALA A 69 26.07 -18.18 -2.24
C ALA A 69 26.17 -18.28 -0.70
N SER A 70 26.11 -17.14 -0.01
CA SER A 70 26.19 -17.04 1.45
C SER A 70 24.84 -17.18 2.17
N GLY A 71 23.73 -17.32 1.44
CA GLY A 71 22.38 -17.41 1.98
C GLY A 71 21.36 -16.61 1.18
N VAL A 72 20.12 -16.63 1.66
CA VAL A 72 19.02 -15.86 1.09
C VAL A 72 18.83 -14.59 1.90
N TYR A 73 18.84 -13.44 1.25
CA TYR A 73 18.72 -12.13 1.89
C TYR A 73 17.33 -11.56 1.67
N ILE A 74 16.73 -11.00 2.71
CA ILE A 74 15.38 -10.46 2.70
C ILE A 74 15.40 -9.04 3.24
N GLY A 75 14.79 -8.10 2.52
CA GLY A 75 14.57 -6.73 2.99
C GLY A 75 13.14 -6.56 3.50
N GLY A 76 12.98 -6.20 4.77
CA GLY A 76 11.69 -5.97 5.39
C GLY A 76 11.70 -4.77 6.33
N SER A 77 10.82 -3.78 6.12
CA SER A 77 10.64 -2.59 6.97
C SER A 77 11.95 -1.88 7.40
N GLY A 78 12.92 -1.75 6.48
CA GLY A 78 14.22 -1.12 6.75
C GLY A 78 15.26 -2.04 7.41
N ILE A 79 14.92 -3.30 7.66
CA ILE A 79 15.77 -4.34 8.27
C ILE A 79 16.20 -5.37 7.23
N LEU A 80 17.48 -5.73 7.21
CA LEU A 80 17.99 -6.82 6.38
C LEU A 80 18.00 -8.12 7.20
N TYR A 81 17.52 -9.20 6.61
CA TYR A 81 17.57 -10.55 7.17
C TYR A 81 18.41 -11.46 6.28
N ARG A 82 19.00 -12.49 6.88
CA ARG A 82 19.65 -13.59 6.17
C ARG A 82 19.05 -14.92 6.61
N PHE A 83 18.71 -15.77 5.65
CA PHE A 83 18.30 -17.14 5.87
C PHE A 83 19.37 -18.11 5.36
N THR A 84 19.68 -19.12 6.18
CA THR A 84 20.40 -20.33 5.77
C THR A 84 19.66 -21.57 6.26
N HIS A 85 19.78 -22.69 5.55
CA HIS A 85 19.12 -23.94 5.94
C HIS A 85 19.66 -24.50 7.27
N GLU A 86 20.89 -24.14 7.62
CA GLU A 86 21.57 -24.59 8.83
C GLU A 86 21.20 -23.77 10.07
N GLN A 87 20.99 -22.46 9.93
CA GLN A 87 20.81 -21.54 11.07
C GLN A 87 19.42 -20.92 11.14
N GLY A 88 18.60 -21.04 10.10
CA GLY A 88 17.32 -20.34 10.00
C GLY A 88 17.52 -18.86 9.67
N VAL A 89 16.61 -18.01 10.16
CA VAL A 89 16.64 -16.57 9.93
C VAL A 89 17.48 -15.85 10.98
N GLU A 90 18.35 -14.96 10.50
CA GLU A 90 19.14 -14.01 11.26
C GLU A 90 18.72 -12.58 10.90
N ASN A 91 18.52 -11.73 11.90
CA ASN A 91 18.30 -10.30 11.73
C ASN A 91 19.67 -9.58 11.69
N LEU A 92 20.00 -8.97 10.55
CA LEU A 92 21.26 -8.27 10.30
C LEU A 92 21.20 -6.75 10.62
N GLY A 93 20.11 -6.31 11.24
CA GLY A 93 19.90 -4.93 11.68
C GLY A 93 19.32 -3.99 10.61
N GLU A 94 19.16 -2.74 11.02
CA GLU A 94 18.73 -1.65 10.16
C GLU A 94 19.76 -1.37 9.06
N MET A 95 19.29 -1.21 7.83
CA MET A 95 20.16 -1.04 6.66
C MET A 95 20.82 0.34 6.62
N ILE A 96 19.99 1.38 6.80
CA ILE A 96 20.37 2.79 6.87
C ILE A 96 19.43 3.47 7.87
N PRO A 97 19.95 4.14 8.92
CA PRO A 97 19.14 4.88 9.87
C PRO A 97 18.16 5.87 9.21
N GLY A 98 16.88 5.73 9.53
CA GLY A 98 15.81 6.61 9.04
C GLY A 98 15.22 6.22 7.69
N GLU A 99 15.65 5.09 7.10
CA GLU A 99 15.01 4.48 5.94
C GLU A 99 14.09 3.35 6.41
N PHE A 100 12.78 3.49 6.19
CA PHE A 100 11.75 2.62 6.78
C PHE A 100 11.29 1.50 5.85
N TYR A 101 11.62 1.58 4.57
CA TYR A 101 11.25 0.58 3.57
C TYR A 101 12.43 0.23 2.69
N THR A 102 12.40 -1.00 2.21
CA THR A 102 13.37 -1.54 1.26
C THR A 102 12.62 -2.23 0.15
N TRP A 103 13.12 -2.07 -1.06
CA TRP A 103 12.48 -2.55 -2.27
C TRP A 103 13.17 -3.81 -2.80
N ARG A 104 13.38 -3.91 -4.11
CA ARG A 104 14.13 -5.03 -4.69
C ARG A 104 15.57 -5.04 -4.16
N LEU A 105 16.09 -6.25 -3.97
CA LEU A 105 17.49 -6.48 -3.65
C LEU A 105 18.21 -6.98 -4.90
N ALA A 106 19.51 -6.72 -4.99
CA ALA A 106 20.39 -7.28 -6.02
C ALA A 106 21.64 -7.89 -5.37
N THR A 107 22.31 -8.79 -6.09
CA THR A 107 23.62 -9.31 -5.72
C THR A 107 24.60 -9.15 -6.87
N ASP A 108 25.87 -8.89 -6.58
CA ASP A 108 26.96 -8.93 -7.57
C ASP A 108 27.67 -10.29 -7.58
N GLU A 109 28.67 -10.42 -8.46
CA GLU A 109 29.48 -11.62 -8.65
C GLU A 109 30.35 -11.94 -7.42
N GLU A 110 30.68 -10.92 -6.62
CA GLU A 110 31.40 -11.05 -5.35
C GLU A 110 30.48 -11.44 -4.17
N GLY A 111 29.17 -11.47 -4.38
CA GLY A 111 28.17 -11.81 -3.36
C GLY A 111 27.83 -10.67 -2.41
N ASN A 112 28.13 -9.41 -2.76
CA ASN A 112 27.62 -8.25 -2.04
C ASN A 112 26.13 -8.07 -2.32
N ILE A 113 25.39 -7.64 -1.32
CA ILE A 113 23.95 -7.43 -1.39
C ILE A 113 23.67 -5.94 -1.47
N TYR A 114 22.83 -5.53 -2.42
CA TYR A 114 22.42 -4.14 -2.60
C TYR A 114 20.93 -4.02 -2.39
N GLY A 115 20.51 -2.88 -1.84
CA GLY A 115 19.09 -2.58 -1.69
C GLY A 115 18.85 -1.07 -1.71
N GLY A 116 17.67 -0.70 -2.18
CA GLY A 116 17.22 0.67 -2.29
C GLY A 116 16.11 0.96 -1.29
N CYS A 117 16.06 2.21 -0.84
CA CYS A 117 15.35 2.62 0.35
C CYS A 117 14.28 3.69 0.08
N TYR A 118 13.38 3.85 1.05
CA TYR A 118 12.45 4.97 1.20
C TYR A 118 12.44 5.41 2.68
N PRO A 119 12.35 6.72 2.98
CA PRO A 119 11.96 7.82 2.09
C PRO A 119 13.10 8.63 1.48
N GLY A 120 14.36 8.30 1.74
CA GLY A 120 15.49 9.11 1.26
C GLY A 120 15.93 8.79 -0.16
N GLY A 121 15.33 7.80 -0.84
CA GLY A 121 15.79 7.38 -2.17
C GLY A 121 17.26 6.91 -2.17
N LYS A 122 17.71 6.36 -1.04
CA LYS A 122 19.10 5.92 -0.84
C LYS A 122 19.33 4.49 -1.30
N VAL A 123 20.60 4.13 -1.48
CA VAL A 123 21.04 2.76 -1.76
C VAL A 123 22.12 2.35 -0.77
N PHE A 124 22.05 1.13 -0.26
CA PHE A 124 23.10 0.51 0.53
C PHE A 124 23.77 -0.65 -0.21
N GLN A 125 24.96 -1.01 0.27
CA GLN A 125 25.57 -2.32 0.08
C GLN A 125 25.79 -2.97 1.46
N TYR A 126 25.55 -4.27 1.55
CA TYR A 126 25.97 -5.13 2.64
C TYR A 126 26.96 -6.17 2.11
N ASN A 127 28.10 -6.32 2.78
CA ASN A 127 29.10 -7.33 2.43
C ASN A 127 29.00 -8.52 3.40
N PRO A 128 28.52 -9.70 2.95
CA PRO A 128 28.36 -10.86 3.82
C PRO A 128 29.63 -11.42 4.47
N SER A 129 30.78 -11.19 3.84
CA SER A 129 32.07 -11.71 4.35
C SER A 129 32.61 -10.91 5.54
N THR A 130 32.22 -9.63 5.63
CA THR A 130 32.70 -8.71 6.67
C THR A 130 31.60 -8.23 7.61
N GLY A 131 30.34 -8.35 7.21
CA GLY A 131 29.19 -7.81 7.96
C GLY A 131 29.06 -6.28 7.88
N HIS A 132 29.78 -5.62 6.97
CA HIS A 132 29.77 -4.17 6.86
C HIS A 132 28.71 -3.65 5.89
N TYR A 133 28.03 -2.57 6.31
CA TYR A 133 27.17 -1.75 5.48
C TYR A 133 27.92 -0.55 4.91
N ARG A 134 27.60 -0.19 3.66
CA ARG A 134 27.99 1.05 3.00
C ARG A 134 26.73 1.79 2.54
N ASP A 135 26.52 3.00 3.03
CA ASP A 135 25.49 3.93 2.52
C ASP A 135 26.08 4.67 1.30
N TYR A 136 25.48 4.49 0.12
CA TYR A 136 25.87 5.25 -1.07
C TYR A 136 25.23 6.64 -1.11
N GLY A 137 24.25 6.95 -0.27
CA GLY A 137 23.52 8.20 -0.22
C GLY A 137 22.30 8.26 -1.15
N VAL A 138 21.65 9.43 -1.22
CA VAL A 138 20.46 9.69 -2.04
C VAL A 138 20.81 9.58 -3.52
N MET A 139 20.11 8.76 -4.32
CA MET A 139 20.46 8.54 -5.74
C MET A 139 20.14 9.73 -6.64
N VAL A 140 18.94 10.31 -6.50
CA VAL A 140 18.49 11.49 -7.24
C VAL A 140 17.84 12.47 -6.26
N GLU A 141 18.28 13.72 -6.26
CA GLU A 141 17.82 14.73 -5.31
C GLU A 141 16.32 15.01 -5.46
N GLY A 142 15.59 14.96 -4.33
CA GLY A 142 14.15 15.17 -4.29
C GLY A 142 13.30 13.99 -4.78
N GLU A 143 13.92 12.85 -5.12
CA GLU A 143 13.24 11.58 -5.36
C GLU A 143 13.34 10.67 -4.13
N GLN A 144 12.25 10.02 -3.76
CA GLN A 144 12.14 9.32 -2.47
C GLN A 144 12.25 7.79 -2.58
N TYR A 145 12.25 7.24 -3.80
CA TYR A 145 12.20 5.80 -4.04
C TYR A 145 13.38 5.35 -4.91
N ALA A 146 14.32 4.62 -4.33
CA ALA A 146 15.25 3.76 -5.08
C ALA A 146 14.65 2.35 -5.16
N ARG A 147 13.85 2.06 -6.19
CA ARG A 147 12.87 0.96 -6.19
C ARG A 147 13.40 -0.37 -6.71
N SER A 148 14.24 -0.33 -7.72
CA SER A 148 14.72 -1.50 -8.45
C SER A 148 16.21 -1.37 -8.71
N MET A 149 16.93 -2.49 -8.74
CA MET A 149 18.34 -2.46 -9.09
C MET A 149 18.85 -3.79 -9.63
N GLU A 150 19.90 -3.72 -10.44
CA GLU A 150 20.62 -4.87 -10.99
C GLU A 150 22.11 -4.58 -11.04
N ALA A 151 22.92 -5.57 -10.68
CA ALA A 151 24.38 -5.45 -10.71
C ALA A 151 24.94 -6.04 -12.02
N TRP A 152 25.91 -5.35 -12.63
CA TRP A 152 26.60 -5.83 -13.83
C TRP A 152 27.98 -5.19 -13.98
N LYS A 153 29.02 -6.04 -14.11
CA LYS A 153 30.42 -5.64 -14.37
C LYS A 153 30.92 -4.50 -13.45
N GLY A 154 30.77 -4.66 -12.13
CA GLY A 154 31.23 -3.68 -11.13
C GLY A 154 30.38 -2.41 -11.03
N ARG A 155 29.17 -2.43 -11.59
CA ARG A 155 28.23 -1.32 -11.56
C ARG A 155 26.87 -1.79 -11.05
N LEU A 156 26.15 -0.90 -10.41
CA LEU A 156 24.76 -1.09 -10.01
C LEU A 156 23.89 -0.13 -10.82
N TYR A 157 22.89 -0.65 -11.50
CA TYR A 157 21.88 0.15 -12.20
C TYR A 157 20.67 0.27 -11.28
N VAL A 158 20.22 1.48 -10.99
CA VAL A 158 19.18 1.76 -10.00
C VAL A 158 18.03 2.50 -10.65
N GLY A 159 16.82 1.95 -10.55
CA GLY A 159 15.58 2.61 -10.93
C GLY A 159 15.06 3.50 -9.82
N VAL A 160 14.86 4.78 -10.10
CA VAL A 160 14.52 5.82 -9.13
C VAL A 160 13.27 6.60 -9.56
N GLY A 161 12.53 7.15 -8.59
CA GLY A 161 11.33 7.98 -8.77
C GLY A 161 10.77 8.48 -7.42
N THR A 162 9.55 9.00 -7.32
CA THR A 162 8.38 8.84 -8.18
C THR A 162 7.89 10.11 -8.90
N ARG A 163 8.58 11.26 -8.80
CA ARG A 163 8.14 12.49 -9.49
C ARG A 163 8.39 12.38 -10.99
N CYS A 164 9.54 11.82 -11.35
CA CYS A 164 9.87 11.36 -12.69
C CYS A 164 10.73 10.08 -12.63
N PRO A 165 10.69 9.24 -13.67
CA PRO A 165 11.54 8.05 -13.72
C PRO A 165 13.00 8.43 -13.96
N HIS A 166 13.91 7.75 -13.28
CA HIS A 166 15.35 7.88 -13.47
C HIS A 166 16.04 6.52 -13.47
N ILE A 167 17.15 6.42 -14.20
CA ILE A 167 18.09 5.29 -14.09
C ILE A 167 19.46 5.84 -13.72
N VAL A 168 20.00 5.39 -12.59
CA VAL A 168 21.32 5.75 -12.11
C VAL A 168 22.27 4.56 -12.26
N GLU A 169 23.34 4.73 -13.01
CA GLU A 169 24.52 3.87 -13.06
C GLU A 169 25.47 4.28 -11.93
N LEU A 170 25.61 3.44 -10.92
CA LEU A 170 26.47 3.61 -9.74
C LEU A 170 27.71 2.68 -9.86
N ASP A 171 28.91 3.25 -9.75
CA ASP A 171 30.15 2.46 -9.64
C ASP A 171 30.27 1.92 -8.20
N THR A 172 30.30 0.60 -8.03
CA THR A 172 30.21 -0.03 -6.70
C THR A 172 31.50 0.09 -5.89
N VAL A 173 32.61 0.48 -6.51
CA VAL A 173 33.89 0.69 -5.82
C VAL A 173 33.99 2.15 -5.37
N THR A 174 33.88 3.08 -6.30
CA THR A 174 34.10 4.52 -6.06
C THR A 174 32.87 5.19 -5.43
N GLY A 175 31.67 4.73 -5.75
CA GLY A 175 30.42 5.40 -5.44
C GLY A 175 30.04 6.51 -6.43
N ASP A 176 30.82 6.68 -7.51
CA ASP A 176 30.53 7.64 -8.57
C ASP A 176 29.23 7.27 -9.29
N ARG A 177 28.48 8.29 -9.73
CA ARG A 177 27.15 8.10 -10.31
C ARG A 177 27.02 8.80 -11.64
N ARG A 178 26.26 8.17 -12.52
CA ARG A 178 25.88 8.72 -13.81
C ARG A 178 24.43 8.38 -14.11
N GLU A 179 23.69 9.35 -14.61
CA GLU A 179 22.32 9.12 -15.07
C GLU A 179 22.31 8.63 -16.53
N ILE A 180 21.43 7.66 -16.82
CA ILE A 180 21.10 7.22 -18.17
C ILE A 180 19.84 7.96 -18.60
N SER A 181 19.96 8.79 -19.65
CA SER A 181 18.83 9.53 -20.19
C SER A 181 17.76 8.58 -20.73
N LEU A 182 16.55 8.72 -20.20
CA LEU A 182 15.36 8.03 -20.70
C LEU A 182 14.84 8.69 -21.98
N PRO A 183 14.05 7.97 -22.81
CA PRO A 183 13.31 8.55 -23.91
C PRO A 183 12.38 9.70 -23.46
N GLU A 184 12.18 10.71 -24.32
CA GLU A 184 11.46 11.95 -23.97
C GLU A 184 10.01 11.67 -23.53
N GLU A 185 9.39 10.65 -24.11
CA GLU A 185 8.03 10.21 -23.79
C GLU A 185 7.88 9.61 -22.38
N CYS A 186 8.98 9.43 -21.64
CA CYS A 186 8.95 9.00 -20.24
C CYS A 186 8.86 10.17 -19.25
N SER A 187 9.00 11.42 -19.71
CA SER A 187 9.08 12.62 -18.85
C SER A 187 7.83 12.89 -18.01
N THR A 188 6.68 12.33 -18.38
CA THR A 188 5.41 12.46 -17.65
C THR A 188 5.09 11.25 -16.76
N GLU A 189 5.91 10.20 -16.83
CA GLU A 189 5.75 8.98 -16.05
C GLU A 189 6.29 9.17 -14.62
N GLN A 190 6.16 8.15 -13.76
CA GLN A 190 6.49 8.28 -12.34
C GLN A 190 7.82 7.63 -11.97
N LEU A 191 8.03 6.37 -12.35
CA LEU A 191 9.07 5.56 -11.74
C LEU A 191 9.55 4.45 -12.66
N VAL A 192 10.88 4.21 -12.65
CA VAL A 192 11.46 2.96 -13.13
C VAL A 192 11.19 1.88 -12.10
N TYR A 193 10.15 1.11 -12.34
CA TYR A 193 9.56 0.24 -11.33
C TYR A 193 10.34 -1.07 -11.19
N ASP A 194 10.77 -1.66 -12.31
CA ASP A 194 11.62 -2.86 -12.34
C ASP A 194 12.78 -2.70 -13.33
N LEU A 195 13.87 -3.38 -13.01
CA LEU A 195 15.06 -3.53 -13.84
C LEU A 195 15.44 -5.01 -13.88
N ASN A 196 15.86 -5.49 -15.04
CA ASN A 196 16.54 -6.77 -15.20
C ASN A 196 17.68 -6.62 -16.20
N ILE A 197 18.78 -7.37 -16.03
CA ILE A 197 19.88 -7.40 -16.99
C ILE A 197 20.00 -8.80 -17.58
N VAL A 198 19.84 -8.91 -18.90
CA VAL A 198 20.01 -10.17 -19.63
C VAL A 198 20.78 -9.92 -20.91
N HIS A 199 21.81 -10.73 -21.18
CA HIS A 199 22.66 -10.61 -22.37
C HIS A 199 23.24 -9.21 -22.64
N GLY A 200 23.62 -8.48 -21.58
CA GLY A 200 24.13 -7.11 -21.71
C GLY A 200 23.06 -6.07 -22.09
N LYS A 201 21.78 -6.45 -22.03
CA LYS A 201 20.64 -5.55 -22.21
C LYS A 201 20.01 -5.27 -20.85
N LEU A 202 19.80 -3.99 -20.55
CA LEU A 202 19.01 -3.53 -19.41
C LEU A 202 17.55 -3.42 -19.87
N LEU A 203 16.69 -4.24 -19.28
CA LEU A 203 15.25 -4.19 -19.47
C LEU A 203 14.63 -3.33 -18.37
N VAL A 204 13.88 -2.30 -18.78
CA VAL A 204 13.44 -1.21 -17.90
C VAL A 204 11.94 -1.09 -17.99
N ARG A 205 11.22 -1.40 -16.92
CA ARG A 205 9.76 -1.22 -16.86
C ARG A 205 9.40 0.11 -16.21
N ILE A 206 8.68 0.96 -16.93
CA ILE A 206 8.25 2.27 -16.45
C ILE A 206 6.76 2.25 -16.10
N THR A 207 6.42 2.87 -14.98
CA THR A 207 5.04 3.02 -14.48
C THR A 207 4.62 4.50 -14.49
N PRO A 208 3.34 4.82 -14.73
CA PRO A 208 2.19 3.92 -14.92
C PRO A 208 2.00 3.34 -16.33
N CYS A 209 2.73 3.81 -17.36
CA CYS A 209 2.45 3.41 -18.76
C CYS A 209 2.55 1.90 -19.08
N SER A 210 3.14 1.07 -18.22
CA SER A 210 3.24 -0.38 -18.43
C SER A 210 4.03 -0.73 -19.71
N ARG A 211 5.12 0.02 -19.94
CA ARG A 211 6.05 -0.16 -21.07
C ARG A 211 7.35 -0.76 -20.58
N LEU A 212 7.88 -1.72 -21.35
CA LEU A 212 9.20 -2.31 -21.16
C LEU A 212 10.15 -1.79 -22.24
N TYR A 213 11.21 -1.10 -21.82
CA TYR A 213 12.24 -0.57 -22.69
C TYR A 213 13.49 -1.45 -22.62
N ILE A 214 14.17 -1.63 -23.75
CA ILE A 214 15.42 -2.39 -23.83
C ILE A 214 16.56 -1.43 -24.19
N TYR A 215 17.54 -1.35 -23.30
CA TYR A 215 18.74 -0.54 -23.45
C TYR A 215 19.98 -1.43 -23.58
N ASP A 216 20.79 -1.21 -24.60
CA ASP A 216 22.08 -1.90 -24.77
C ASP A 216 23.13 -1.26 -23.87
N LEU A 217 23.69 -2.01 -22.92
CA LEU A 217 24.69 -1.51 -21.97
C LEU A 217 26.07 -1.30 -22.60
N GLU A 218 26.39 -1.98 -23.70
CA GLU A 218 27.67 -1.87 -24.39
C GLU A 218 27.64 -0.73 -25.42
N LEU A 219 26.60 -0.68 -26.25
CA LEU A 219 26.38 0.38 -27.24
C LEU A 219 25.83 1.66 -26.63
N ARG A 220 25.28 1.59 -25.41
CA ARG A 220 24.70 2.70 -24.66
C ARG A 220 23.55 3.41 -25.40
N GLN A 221 22.66 2.62 -25.99
CA GLN A 221 21.53 3.11 -26.78
C GLN A 221 20.24 2.35 -26.49
N TRP A 222 19.09 3.02 -26.63
CA TRP A 222 17.78 2.40 -26.60
C TRP A 222 17.50 1.66 -27.92
N GLU A 223 16.96 0.45 -27.84
CA GLU A 223 16.73 -0.40 -29.01
C GLU A 223 15.25 -0.62 -29.33
N LYS A 224 14.48 -1.00 -28.30
CA LYS A 224 13.10 -1.45 -28.49
C LYS A 224 12.23 -1.10 -27.28
N THR A 225 10.98 -0.79 -27.57
CA THR A 225 9.91 -0.63 -26.58
C THR A 225 8.84 -1.68 -26.81
N ILE A 226 8.32 -2.26 -25.73
CA ILE A 226 7.27 -3.26 -25.73
C ILE A 226 6.13 -2.76 -24.85
N GLU A 227 4.94 -2.61 -25.44
CA GLU A 227 3.73 -2.10 -24.79
C GLU A 227 2.99 -3.20 -24.02
N HIS A 228 2.21 -2.77 -23.03
CA HIS A 228 1.31 -3.62 -22.22
C HIS A 228 2.02 -4.75 -21.47
N VAL A 229 3.19 -4.45 -20.91
CA VAL A 229 3.95 -5.38 -20.08
C VAL A 229 3.56 -5.19 -18.62
N SER A 230 3.19 -6.28 -17.96
CA SER A 230 2.84 -6.33 -16.53
C SER A 230 3.77 -7.30 -15.78
N GLY A 231 3.55 -7.47 -14.48
CA GLY A 231 4.44 -8.24 -13.60
C GLY A 231 5.49 -7.37 -12.92
N LEU A 232 6.38 -8.02 -12.15
CA LEU A 232 7.40 -7.35 -11.35
C LEU A 232 8.85 -7.70 -11.77
N SER A 233 9.04 -8.44 -12.86
CA SER A 233 10.35 -8.94 -13.28
C SER A 233 10.32 -9.42 -14.75
N VAL A 234 11.49 -9.76 -15.29
CA VAL A 234 11.72 -10.50 -16.53
C VAL A 234 12.59 -11.70 -16.17
N SER A 235 12.28 -12.88 -16.71
CA SER A 235 13.03 -14.09 -16.37
C SER A 235 14.51 -13.99 -16.79
N ALA A 236 15.36 -14.76 -16.09
CA ALA A 236 16.65 -15.15 -16.64
C ALA A 236 16.47 -15.88 -17.98
N ALA A 237 17.50 -15.86 -18.81
CA ALA A 237 17.44 -16.49 -20.13
C ALA A 237 17.28 -18.02 -20.04
N ASP A 238 16.49 -18.59 -20.94
CA ASP A 238 16.46 -20.04 -21.19
C ASP A 238 17.75 -20.52 -21.89
N PRO A 239 17.97 -21.84 -22.07
CA PRO A 239 19.16 -22.35 -22.75
C PRO A 239 19.33 -21.89 -24.22
N GLN A 240 18.27 -21.35 -24.84
CA GLN A 240 18.30 -20.78 -26.19
C GLN A 240 18.48 -19.25 -26.19
N GLY A 241 18.58 -18.61 -25.03
CA GLY A 241 18.76 -17.16 -24.88
C GLY A 241 17.46 -16.35 -24.94
N ASN A 242 16.29 -16.98 -24.77
CA ASN A 242 15.01 -16.27 -24.70
C ASN A 242 14.67 -15.90 -23.26
N VAL A 243 13.87 -14.84 -23.10
CA VAL A 243 13.35 -14.42 -21.79
C VAL A 243 11.83 -14.42 -21.78
N TYR A 244 11.26 -14.44 -20.59
CA TYR A 244 9.83 -14.52 -20.37
C TYR A 244 9.34 -13.39 -19.46
N PHE A 245 8.18 -12.83 -19.81
CA PHE A 245 7.49 -11.81 -19.02
C PHE A 245 6.01 -11.78 -19.41
N ILE A 246 5.18 -11.14 -18.59
CA ILE A 246 3.74 -11.06 -18.83
C ILE A 246 3.44 -9.90 -19.78
N LYS A 247 2.66 -10.17 -20.83
CA LYS A 247 2.13 -9.15 -21.74
C LYS A 247 0.72 -9.53 -22.15
N ASP A 248 -0.19 -8.57 -22.12
CA ASP A 248 -1.62 -8.78 -22.43
C ASP A 248 -2.19 -9.97 -21.65
N ASP A 249 -1.86 -10.07 -20.36
CA ASP A 249 -2.29 -11.13 -19.44
C ASP A 249 -1.88 -12.56 -19.86
N ILE A 250 -0.81 -12.70 -20.64
CA ILE A 250 -0.26 -13.99 -21.08
C ILE A 250 1.26 -13.97 -20.88
N LEU A 251 1.84 -15.09 -20.43
CA LEU A 251 3.29 -15.25 -20.43
C LEU A 251 3.80 -15.28 -21.87
N GLN A 252 4.65 -14.33 -22.24
CA GLN A 252 5.27 -14.26 -23.57
C GLN A 252 6.72 -14.70 -23.50
N ARG A 253 7.17 -15.41 -24.53
CA ARG A 253 8.59 -15.64 -24.82
C ARG A 253 9.11 -14.56 -25.75
N TYR A 254 10.22 -13.91 -25.40
CA TYR A 254 10.92 -12.93 -26.22
C TYR A 254 12.30 -13.45 -26.64
N THR A 255 12.56 -13.47 -27.95
CA THR A 255 13.84 -13.88 -28.53
C THR A 255 14.67 -12.66 -28.91
N PHE A 256 15.79 -12.40 -28.22
CA PHE A 256 16.64 -11.22 -28.51
C PHE A 256 17.16 -11.19 -29.95
N GLY A 257 17.61 -12.32 -30.49
CA GLY A 257 18.24 -12.37 -31.81
C GLY A 257 17.32 -11.97 -32.97
N THR A 258 16.00 -12.13 -32.82
CA THR A 258 15.00 -11.80 -33.85
C THR A 258 14.04 -10.70 -33.43
N GLY A 259 13.98 -10.39 -32.14
CA GLY A 259 13.00 -9.49 -31.53
C GLY A 259 11.56 -10.02 -31.54
N ILE A 260 11.35 -11.32 -31.81
CA ILE A 260 10.02 -11.93 -31.90
C ILE A 260 9.44 -12.18 -30.51
N LEU A 261 8.14 -11.89 -30.35
CA LEU A 261 7.31 -12.28 -29.22
C LEU A 261 6.46 -13.48 -29.60
N THR A 262 6.47 -14.52 -28.77
CA THR A 262 5.63 -15.72 -28.95
C THR A 262 4.76 -15.92 -27.71
N PRO A 263 3.41 -15.88 -27.83
CA PRO A 263 2.53 -16.21 -26.71
C PRO A 263 2.70 -17.68 -26.33
N THR A 264 2.70 -17.96 -25.04
CA THR A 264 2.67 -19.33 -24.50
C THR A 264 1.25 -19.76 -24.15
N SER A 265 1.08 -21.02 -23.73
CA SER A 265 -0.20 -21.53 -23.23
C SER A 265 -0.61 -21.00 -21.85
N LEU A 266 0.27 -20.27 -21.14
CA LEU A 266 0.03 -19.82 -19.76
C LEU A 266 -0.61 -18.42 -19.72
N VAL A 267 -1.89 -18.37 -19.35
CA VAL A 267 -2.63 -17.14 -19.08
C VAL A 267 -2.34 -16.66 -17.66
N MET A 268 -2.04 -15.37 -17.51
CA MET A 268 -1.62 -14.72 -16.27
C MET A 268 -2.36 -13.38 -16.09
N PRO A 269 -3.64 -13.40 -15.67
CA PRO A 269 -4.44 -12.18 -15.47
C PRO A 269 -4.00 -11.39 -14.24
N GLU A 270 -3.29 -12.04 -13.32
CA GLU A 270 -2.68 -11.38 -12.19
C GLU A 270 -1.16 -11.30 -12.39
N PRO A 271 -0.53 -10.16 -12.08
CA PRO A 271 0.91 -10.03 -12.15
C PRO A 271 1.57 -11.01 -11.16
N ALA A 272 2.47 -11.85 -11.65
CA ALA A 272 3.35 -12.65 -10.82
C ALA A 272 4.55 -11.83 -10.35
N GLY A 273 5.19 -12.32 -9.28
CA GLY A 273 6.42 -11.75 -8.73
C GLY A 273 7.64 -12.06 -9.59
N ASP A 274 8.63 -12.70 -8.97
CA ASP A 274 9.90 -13.04 -9.61
C ASP A 274 9.83 -14.39 -10.33
N TYR A 275 10.87 -14.67 -11.11
CA TYR A 275 11.00 -15.87 -11.93
C TYR A 275 12.26 -16.64 -11.57
N GLY A 276 12.20 -17.98 -11.67
CA GLY A 276 13.40 -18.81 -11.61
C GLY A 276 13.27 -20.10 -12.39
N TRP A 277 14.41 -20.64 -12.81
CA TRP A 277 14.51 -21.90 -13.51
C TRP A 277 14.62 -23.05 -12.50
N LEU A 278 13.82 -24.08 -12.75
CA LEU A 278 13.84 -25.37 -12.06
C LEU A 278 14.41 -26.42 -13.01
N GLU A 279 15.20 -27.35 -12.49
CA GLU A 279 15.86 -28.40 -13.27
C GLU A 279 15.35 -29.77 -12.83
N GLY A 280 14.87 -30.58 -13.78
CA GLY A 280 14.41 -31.94 -13.48
C GLY A 280 13.08 -32.00 -12.70
N HIS A 281 12.29 -30.92 -12.73
CA HIS A 281 10.97 -30.89 -12.13
C HIS A 281 10.05 -31.98 -12.76
N PRO A 282 9.13 -32.63 -12.01
CA PRO A 282 8.27 -33.69 -12.55
C PRO A 282 7.47 -33.34 -13.83
N LEU A 283 7.19 -32.05 -14.04
CA LEU A 283 6.56 -31.55 -15.27
C LEU A 283 7.46 -31.75 -16.51
N ASN A 284 8.78 -31.59 -16.38
CA ASN A 284 9.76 -31.91 -17.41
C ASN A 284 11.05 -32.48 -16.78
N PRO A 285 11.11 -33.81 -16.52
CA PRO A 285 12.22 -34.42 -15.80
C PRO A 285 13.58 -34.34 -16.51
N ASN A 286 13.60 -34.05 -17.81
CA ASN A 286 14.81 -34.01 -18.63
C ASN A 286 15.15 -32.58 -19.10
N GLY A 287 14.40 -31.57 -18.66
CA GLY A 287 14.55 -30.20 -19.10
C GLY A 287 14.33 -29.21 -17.95
N SER A 288 14.35 -27.94 -18.32
CA SER A 288 14.14 -26.83 -17.38
C SER A 288 12.68 -26.40 -17.39
N CYS A 289 12.13 -26.06 -16.22
CA CYS A 289 10.83 -25.39 -16.10
C CYS A 289 11.01 -23.98 -15.53
N LEU A 290 10.24 -23.03 -16.03
CA LEU A 290 10.16 -21.70 -15.43
C LEU A 290 9.11 -21.70 -14.32
N ALA A 291 9.42 -21.11 -13.17
CA ALA A 291 8.48 -21.00 -12.06
C ALA A 291 8.33 -19.56 -11.57
N GLY A 292 7.16 -19.29 -10.99
CA GLY A 292 6.80 -18.02 -10.35
C GLY A 292 5.78 -18.22 -9.24
N VAL A 293 5.68 -17.25 -8.34
CA VAL A 293 4.71 -17.29 -7.22
C VAL A 293 3.71 -16.14 -7.38
N HIS A 294 2.42 -16.47 -7.29
CA HIS A 294 1.33 -15.50 -7.24
C HIS A 294 1.22 -14.87 -5.85
N ARG A 295 0.52 -13.73 -5.76
CA ARG A 295 0.36 -13.03 -4.47
C ARG A 295 -0.36 -13.86 -3.42
N ASP A 296 -1.27 -14.74 -3.83
CA ASP A 296 -2.01 -15.66 -2.97
C ASP A 296 -1.16 -16.85 -2.48
N GLY A 297 0.10 -16.95 -2.90
CA GLY A 297 1.03 -18.01 -2.51
C GLY A 297 0.99 -19.25 -3.42
N THR A 298 0.12 -19.31 -4.41
CA THR A 298 0.15 -20.38 -5.41
C THR A 298 1.37 -20.25 -6.31
N CYS A 299 1.98 -21.39 -6.65
CA CYS A 299 3.16 -21.44 -7.51
C CYS A 299 2.78 -22.00 -8.87
N TRP A 300 3.06 -21.26 -9.93
CA TRP A 300 2.92 -21.76 -11.30
C TRP A 300 4.26 -22.27 -11.81
N ILE A 301 4.22 -23.33 -12.61
CA ILE A 301 5.40 -23.97 -13.20
C ILE A 301 5.10 -24.23 -14.67
N TYR A 302 5.96 -23.74 -15.55
CA TYR A 302 5.82 -23.76 -17.00
C TYR A 302 6.97 -24.51 -17.65
N ASP A 303 6.64 -25.46 -18.52
CA ASP A 303 7.57 -26.22 -19.36
C ASP A 303 7.60 -25.58 -20.77
N PRO A 304 8.66 -24.83 -21.10
CA PRO A 304 8.77 -24.12 -22.37
C PRO A 304 8.97 -25.04 -23.59
N GLU A 305 9.47 -26.27 -23.39
CA GLU A 305 9.73 -27.20 -24.50
C GLU A 305 8.44 -27.79 -25.06
N ASN A 306 7.49 -28.10 -24.17
CA ASN A 306 6.22 -28.73 -24.51
C ASN A 306 5.02 -27.79 -24.41
N ASP A 307 5.25 -26.51 -24.10
CA ASP A 307 4.24 -25.46 -23.93
C ASP A 307 3.08 -25.86 -23.01
N ARG A 308 3.42 -26.35 -21.81
CA ARG A 308 2.44 -26.80 -20.80
C ARG A 308 2.78 -26.25 -19.42
N HIS A 309 1.80 -26.15 -18.54
CA HIS A 309 2.00 -25.66 -17.18
C HIS A 309 1.21 -26.45 -16.14
N THR A 310 1.58 -26.27 -14.88
CA THR A 310 0.82 -26.69 -13.70
C THR A 310 0.84 -25.57 -12.66
N VAL A 311 -0.16 -25.56 -11.78
CA VAL A 311 -0.23 -24.66 -10.61
C VAL A 311 -0.31 -25.52 -9.36
N MET A 312 0.48 -25.16 -8.36
CA MET A 312 0.55 -25.82 -7.06
C MET A 312 0.11 -24.87 -5.97
N ASP A 313 -0.78 -25.36 -5.10
CA ASP A 313 -1.18 -24.65 -3.90
C ASP A 313 -0.47 -25.26 -2.68
N PHE A 314 0.37 -24.44 -2.04
CA PHE A 314 1.09 -24.81 -0.83
C PHE A 314 0.26 -24.60 0.45
N MET A 315 -0.98 -24.12 0.33
CA MET A 315 -1.88 -23.82 1.44
C MET A 315 -1.25 -22.88 2.46
N LEU A 316 -0.49 -21.89 1.97
CA LEU A 316 0.24 -20.94 2.80
C LEU A 316 -0.72 -20.17 3.73
N GLN A 317 -0.30 -20.02 4.98
CA GLN A 317 -1.09 -19.33 5.99
C GLN A 317 -0.67 -17.86 6.07
N GLY A 318 -1.65 -16.96 5.95
CA GLY A 318 -1.44 -15.53 6.13
C GLY A 318 -1.26 -15.13 7.59
N GLN A 319 -0.84 -13.90 7.81
CA GLN A 319 -0.72 -13.30 9.13
C GLN A 319 -1.87 -12.33 9.40
N PRO A 320 -2.14 -11.96 10.67
CA PRO A 320 -3.04 -10.87 10.99
C PRO A 320 -2.63 -9.61 10.22
N VAL A 321 -3.62 -8.87 9.71
CA VAL A 321 -3.42 -7.64 8.94
C VAL A 321 -3.83 -6.43 9.77
N HIS A 322 -3.19 -5.30 9.53
CA HIS A 322 -3.57 -4.05 10.19
C HIS A 322 -4.97 -3.65 9.74
N LEU A 323 -5.76 -3.13 10.68
CA LEU A 323 -7.08 -2.60 10.38
C LEU A 323 -6.93 -1.17 9.87
N GLN A 324 -7.55 -0.88 8.73
CA GLN A 324 -7.37 0.37 7.99
C GLN A 324 -8.59 1.27 7.99
N SER A 325 -9.78 0.68 8.01
CA SER A 325 -11.05 1.41 7.95
C SER A 325 -12.14 0.66 8.70
N LEU A 326 -13.04 1.43 9.32
CA LEU A 326 -14.23 0.95 10.02
C LEU A 326 -15.44 1.71 9.49
N ALA A 327 -16.54 1.03 9.21
CA ALA A 327 -17.82 1.67 8.92
C ALA A 327 -19.00 0.74 9.21
N TRP A 328 -20.15 1.32 9.56
CA TRP A 328 -21.36 0.53 9.69
C TRP A 328 -21.97 0.23 8.32
N GLY A 329 -22.32 -1.03 8.13
CA GLY A 329 -23.06 -1.52 7.00
C GLY A 329 -24.56 -1.27 7.12
N PRO A 330 -25.30 -1.38 6.00
CA PRO A 330 -26.74 -1.17 5.96
C PRO A 330 -27.56 -2.15 6.80
N GLU A 331 -26.99 -3.31 7.14
CA GLU A 331 -27.60 -4.39 7.91
C GLU A 331 -27.24 -4.36 9.41
N GLY A 332 -26.60 -3.29 9.88
CA GLY A 332 -26.25 -3.13 11.30
C GLY A 332 -25.03 -3.92 11.75
N LYS A 333 -24.16 -4.32 10.81
CA LYS A 333 -22.85 -4.94 11.08
C LYS A 333 -21.74 -3.91 10.93
N LEU A 334 -20.68 -4.06 11.72
CA LEU A 334 -19.48 -3.23 11.59
C LEU A 334 -18.57 -3.85 10.53
N TYR A 335 -18.31 -3.14 9.44
CA TYR A 335 -17.36 -3.54 8.42
C TYR A 335 -15.95 -3.03 8.76
N ILE A 336 -14.96 -3.88 8.45
CA ILE A 336 -13.55 -3.67 8.76
C ILE A 336 -12.72 -3.95 7.50
N GLY A 337 -11.93 -2.96 7.07
CA GLY A 337 -11.01 -3.08 5.93
C GLY A 337 -9.57 -3.35 6.37
N GLY A 338 -8.84 -4.17 5.60
CA GLY A 338 -7.45 -4.56 5.91
C GLY A 338 -6.36 -3.78 5.17
N TYR A 339 -5.16 -3.75 5.76
CA TYR A 339 -3.90 -3.22 5.25
C TYR A 339 -2.75 -4.17 5.63
N PHE A 340 -1.76 -4.49 4.80
CA PHE A 340 -1.53 -4.13 3.40
C PHE A 340 -2.08 -5.21 2.43
N ALA A 341 -2.22 -6.45 2.89
CA ALA A 341 -2.74 -7.57 2.10
C ALA A 341 -4.23 -7.45 1.72
N GLY A 342 -4.94 -6.45 2.28
CA GLY A 342 -6.34 -6.18 1.99
C GLY A 342 -7.31 -7.08 2.77
N GLY A 343 -8.48 -7.29 2.18
CA GLY A 343 -9.58 -8.05 2.76
C GLY A 343 -10.68 -7.18 3.39
N LEU A 344 -11.86 -7.78 3.52
CA LEU A 344 -13.02 -7.19 4.17
C LEU A 344 -13.57 -8.15 5.22
N ALA A 345 -13.77 -7.67 6.45
CA ALA A 345 -14.48 -8.41 7.48
C ALA A 345 -15.75 -7.67 7.89
N SER A 346 -16.70 -8.40 8.45
CA SER A 346 -17.85 -7.83 9.15
C SER A 346 -17.94 -8.45 10.55
N TYR A 347 -18.17 -7.62 11.56
CA TYR A 347 -18.48 -8.03 12.91
C TYR A 347 -19.97 -7.80 13.19
N ASP A 348 -20.64 -8.84 13.67
CA ASP A 348 -22.03 -8.80 14.15
C ASP A 348 -22.03 -8.69 15.68
N PRO A 349 -22.40 -7.52 16.25
CA PRO A 349 -22.43 -7.36 17.71
C PRO A 349 -23.48 -8.25 18.41
N ALA A 350 -24.58 -8.58 17.74
CA ALA A 350 -25.66 -9.37 18.31
C ALA A 350 -25.28 -10.86 18.39
N ALA A 351 -24.63 -11.37 17.35
CA ALA A 351 -24.13 -12.75 17.32
C ALA A 351 -22.73 -12.92 17.94
N SER A 352 -22.01 -11.80 18.17
CA SER A 352 -20.59 -11.80 18.53
C SER A 352 -19.71 -12.59 17.54
N GLU A 353 -20.00 -12.45 16.25
CA GLU A 353 -19.37 -13.23 15.17
C GLU A 353 -18.59 -12.32 14.21
N ILE A 354 -17.42 -12.81 13.78
CA ILE A 354 -16.61 -12.19 12.73
C ILE A 354 -16.72 -13.05 11.47
N THR A 355 -17.01 -12.42 10.34
CA THR A 355 -16.94 -13.04 9.01
C THR A 355 -15.89 -12.35 8.16
N SER A 356 -14.84 -13.08 7.76
CA SER A 356 -13.74 -12.58 6.92
C SER A 356 -13.95 -12.95 5.45
N ARG A 357 -13.60 -12.05 4.54
CA ARG A 357 -13.75 -12.19 3.09
C ARG A 357 -12.48 -11.72 2.38
N ARG A 358 -11.97 -12.56 1.47
CA ARG A 358 -10.73 -12.34 0.69
C ARG A 358 -11.01 -11.91 -0.75
N GLY A 359 -9.98 -11.54 -1.49
CA GLY A 359 -10.10 -11.17 -2.91
C GLY A 359 -10.48 -9.69 -3.15
N ILE A 360 -10.26 -8.83 -2.15
CA ILE A 360 -10.36 -7.38 -2.28
C ILE A 360 -9.09 -6.75 -1.70
N GLY A 361 -8.61 -5.68 -2.32
CA GLY A 361 -7.38 -5.00 -1.93
C GLY A 361 -7.50 -4.20 -0.63
N GLN A 362 -6.54 -3.30 -0.42
CA GLN A 362 -6.51 -2.39 0.72
C GLN A 362 -7.67 -1.40 0.66
N ILE A 363 -8.52 -1.37 1.69
CA ILE A 363 -9.71 -0.51 1.75
C ILE A 363 -9.39 0.73 2.60
N GLU A 364 -9.24 1.88 1.94
CA GLU A 364 -8.82 3.14 2.57
C GLU A 364 -9.97 3.84 3.30
N GLY A 365 -11.19 3.64 2.81
CA GLY A 365 -12.42 4.19 3.36
C GLY A 365 -13.62 3.50 2.74
N MET A 366 -14.77 3.58 3.40
CA MET A 366 -15.97 2.90 2.97
C MET A 366 -17.21 3.55 3.58
N MET A 367 -18.36 3.47 2.91
CA MET A 367 -19.63 3.99 3.43
C MET A 367 -20.83 3.19 2.90
N ALA A 368 -21.83 2.97 3.75
CA ALA A 368 -23.12 2.41 3.35
C ALA A 368 -24.02 3.49 2.72
N ALA A 369 -24.65 3.18 1.59
CA ALA A 369 -25.68 4.00 0.97
C ALA A 369 -26.69 3.13 0.20
N HIS A 370 -27.99 3.39 0.37
CA HIS A 370 -29.07 2.67 -0.32
C HIS A 370 -28.99 1.13 -0.24
N GLY A 371 -28.62 0.60 0.94
CA GLY A 371 -28.52 -0.85 1.14
C GLY A 371 -27.25 -1.50 0.59
N ILE A 372 -26.33 -0.70 0.02
CA ILE A 372 -25.07 -1.14 -0.56
C ILE A 372 -23.91 -0.59 0.27
N MET A 373 -22.88 -1.41 0.43
CA MET A 373 -21.61 -1.00 1.02
C MET A 373 -20.64 -0.58 -0.09
N TYR A 374 -20.26 0.70 -0.13
CA TYR A 374 -19.26 1.19 -1.09
C TYR A 374 -17.86 1.15 -0.47
N LEU A 375 -16.89 0.61 -1.21
CA LEU A 375 -15.52 0.37 -0.75
C LEU A 375 -14.54 1.17 -1.63
N GLY A 376 -13.74 2.05 -1.02
CA GLY A 376 -12.63 2.74 -1.66
C GLY A 376 -11.35 1.92 -1.57
N VAL A 377 -10.94 1.31 -2.67
CA VAL A 377 -9.85 0.34 -2.73
C VAL A 377 -8.62 0.94 -3.42
N TYR A 378 -7.47 0.88 -2.75
CA TYR A 378 -6.16 1.21 -3.30
C TYR A 378 -5.61 0.04 -4.13
N PRO A 379 -4.90 0.30 -5.25
CA PRO A 379 -4.61 1.61 -5.85
C PRO A 379 -5.73 2.12 -6.76
N LYS A 380 -5.48 3.29 -7.37
CA LYS A 380 -6.30 3.90 -8.45
C LYS A 380 -7.66 4.44 -7.99
N ALA A 381 -7.84 4.60 -6.68
CA ALA A 381 -9.10 4.97 -6.05
C ALA A 381 -10.29 4.21 -6.67
N ASN A 382 -10.16 2.88 -6.73
CA ASN A 382 -11.20 2.01 -7.26
C ASN A 382 -12.38 1.98 -6.29
N ILE A 383 -13.57 2.34 -6.77
CA ILE A 383 -14.80 2.33 -5.97
C ILE A 383 -15.60 1.09 -6.34
N PHE A 384 -15.73 0.20 -5.36
CA PHE A 384 -16.50 -1.03 -5.48
C PHE A 384 -17.84 -0.91 -4.76
N ALA A 385 -18.86 -1.60 -5.26
CA ALA A 385 -20.16 -1.78 -4.61
C ALA A 385 -20.30 -3.24 -4.14
N TYR A 386 -20.57 -3.43 -2.86
CA TYR A 386 -20.87 -4.71 -2.23
C TYR A 386 -22.32 -4.70 -1.73
N ASP A 387 -23.14 -5.64 -2.19
CA ASP A 387 -24.46 -5.91 -1.63
C ASP A 387 -24.34 -7.01 -0.56
N PRO A 388 -24.56 -6.70 0.74
CA PRO A 388 -24.50 -7.68 1.82
C PRO A 388 -25.54 -8.81 1.72
N ASN A 389 -26.60 -8.63 0.92
CA ASN A 389 -27.64 -9.65 0.73
C ASN A 389 -27.27 -10.68 -0.36
N LEU A 390 -26.19 -10.45 -1.09
CA LEU A 390 -25.66 -11.35 -2.11
C LEU A 390 -24.40 -12.05 -1.60
N GLU A 391 -24.12 -13.23 -2.15
CA GLU A 391 -22.91 -13.99 -1.84
C GLU A 391 -21.66 -13.17 -2.18
N TRP A 392 -20.61 -13.33 -1.36
CA TRP A 392 -19.31 -12.74 -1.67
C TRP A 392 -18.63 -13.52 -2.79
N ASN A 393 -18.42 -12.85 -3.92
CA ASN A 393 -17.76 -13.41 -5.09
C ASN A 393 -16.91 -12.30 -5.75
N PRO A 394 -15.59 -12.24 -5.47
CA PRO A 394 -14.70 -11.23 -6.03
C PRO A 394 -14.87 -11.03 -7.54
N GLY A 395 -14.98 -9.78 -7.99
CA GLY A 395 -15.22 -9.42 -9.38
C GLY A 395 -16.71 -9.32 -9.77
N SER A 396 -17.62 -9.91 -8.98
CA SER A 396 -19.07 -9.81 -9.17
C SER A 396 -19.77 -9.10 -8.01
N ASN A 397 -19.45 -9.49 -6.77
CA ASN A 397 -19.92 -8.88 -5.53
C ASN A 397 -18.80 -9.00 -4.47
N PRO A 398 -17.93 -7.99 -4.33
CA PRO A 398 -18.09 -6.62 -4.79
C PRO A 398 -17.83 -6.44 -6.30
N LYS A 399 -18.58 -5.52 -6.92
CA LYS A 399 -18.42 -5.10 -8.31
C LYS A 399 -17.67 -3.77 -8.39
N LEU A 400 -16.70 -3.65 -9.30
CA LEU A 400 -16.09 -2.35 -9.62
C LEU A 400 -17.14 -1.43 -10.27
N VAL A 401 -17.37 -0.26 -9.68
CA VAL A 401 -18.30 0.75 -10.22
C VAL A 401 -17.53 1.74 -11.08
N PHE A 402 -16.41 2.27 -10.55
CA PHE A 402 -15.51 3.16 -11.28
C PHE A 402 -14.13 3.25 -10.62
N SER A 403 -13.17 3.81 -11.35
CA SER A 403 -11.86 4.24 -10.86
C SER A 403 -11.72 5.75 -11.05
N LEU A 404 -10.90 6.39 -10.22
CA LEU A 404 -10.52 7.79 -10.36
C LEU A 404 -9.08 7.97 -10.87
N GLN A 405 -8.53 6.94 -11.55
CA GLN A 405 -7.18 6.95 -12.08
C GLN A 405 -6.97 7.99 -13.18
N GLU A 406 -7.97 8.22 -14.03
CA GLU A 406 -7.91 9.20 -15.12
C GLU A 406 -7.83 10.64 -14.58
N GLU A 407 -8.22 10.82 -13.32
CA GLU A 407 -8.17 12.06 -12.55
C GLU A 407 -6.92 12.12 -11.64
N ASP A 408 -5.94 11.24 -11.83
CA ASP A 408 -4.73 11.08 -11.03
C ASP A 408 -5.01 10.86 -9.53
N GLN A 409 -6.09 10.17 -9.18
CA GLN A 409 -6.43 9.85 -7.79
C GLN A 409 -6.14 8.39 -7.43
N ASP A 410 -5.81 8.15 -6.16
CA ASP A 410 -5.25 6.86 -5.75
C ASP A 410 -5.84 6.29 -4.46
N ARG A 411 -6.13 7.12 -3.45
CA ARG A 411 -6.68 6.67 -2.16
C ARG A 411 -7.90 7.47 -1.76
N ALA A 412 -9.04 6.78 -1.64
CA ALA A 412 -10.32 7.36 -1.24
C ALA A 412 -10.53 7.23 0.28
N PHE A 413 -9.95 8.16 1.05
CA PHE A 413 -10.00 8.14 2.52
C PHE A 413 -11.29 8.73 3.09
N ALA A 414 -11.79 9.80 2.49
CA ALA A 414 -12.86 10.60 3.10
C ALA A 414 -14.21 10.26 2.49
N TRP A 415 -15.22 10.07 3.34
CA TRP A 415 -16.56 9.68 2.92
C TRP A 415 -17.61 10.40 3.76
N THR A 416 -18.62 10.95 3.11
CA THR A 416 -19.84 11.42 3.80
C THR A 416 -21.02 11.37 2.84
N ARG A 417 -22.24 11.36 3.38
CA ARG A 417 -23.46 11.53 2.59
C ARG A 417 -23.71 13.02 2.37
N ALA A 418 -24.01 13.41 1.14
CA ALA A 418 -24.35 14.77 0.74
C ALA A 418 -25.70 14.72 0.01
N GLY A 419 -26.80 14.90 0.75
CA GLY A 419 -28.15 14.69 0.20
C GLY A 419 -28.39 13.24 -0.22
N GLU A 420 -28.66 13.03 -1.51
CA GLU A 420 -28.83 11.70 -2.15
C GLU A 420 -27.50 11.14 -2.70
N GLU A 421 -26.42 11.94 -2.69
CA GLU A 421 -25.11 11.55 -3.20
C GLU A 421 -24.19 11.08 -2.06
N VAL A 422 -23.19 10.30 -2.43
CA VAL A 422 -22.01 10.01 -1.61
C VAL A 422 -20.89 10.92 -2.07
N ALA A 423 -20.32 11.68 -1.14
CA ALA A 423 -19.15 12.51 -1.35
C ALA A 423 -17.88 11.74 -0.94
N ILE A 424 -16.90 11.73 -1.83
CA ILE A 424 -15.64 10.99 -1.68
C ILE A 424 -14.47 11.95 -1.82
N GLY A 425 -13.59 11.98 -0.83
CA GLY A 425 -12.36 12.77 -0.83
C GLY A 425 -11.14 11.88 -1.03
N THR A 426 -10.22 12.33 -1.88
CA THR A 426 -9.06 11.52 -2.29
C THR A 426 -7.71 12.19 -2.06
N VAL A 427 -6.71 11.32 -1.88
CA VAL A 427 -5.28 11.59 -2.06
C VAL A 427 -4.90 11.21 -3.51
N PRO A 428 -4.05 12.00 -4.20
CA PRO A 428 -3.67 11.76 -5.58
C PRO A 428 -2.63 10.65 -5.72
N SER A 429 -2.35 10.26 -6.96
CA SER A 429 -1.30 9.30 -7.30
C SER A 429 0.10 9.75 -6.86
N TYR A 430 1.03 8.79 -6.84
CA TYR A 430 2.43 9.02 -6.50
C TYR A 430 3.05 10.18 -7.26
N GLY A 431 3.94 10.92 -6.60
CA GLY A 431 4.63 12.07 -7.19
C GLY A 431 3.76 13.30 -7.47
N ARG A 432 2.50 13.34 -6.99
CA ARG A 432 1.56 14.43 -7.24
C ARG A 432 1.03 15.05 -5.94
N ASN A 433 0.89 16.37 -5.95
CA ASN A 433 0.14 17.13 -4.95
C ASN A 433 -1.29 17.43 -5.45
N GLY A 434 -2.20 17.73 -4.52
CA GLY A 434 -3.61 18.00 -4.80
C GLY A 434 -4.51 16.89 -4.25
N GLY A 435 -5.74 16.81 -4.75
CA GLY A 435 -6.78 15.88 -4.32
C GLY A 435 -8.07 16.19 -5.07
N ALA A 436 -9.09 15.35 -4.90
CA ALA A 436 -10.39 15.54 -5.52
C ALA A 436 -11.54 15.34 -4.53
N LEU A 437 -12.64 16.06 -4.79
CA LEU A 437 -13.97 15.77 -4.25
C LEU A 437 -14.78 15.13 -5.38
N THR A 438 -15.28 13.93 -5.16
CA THR A 438 -16.19 13.23 -6.08
C THR A 438 -17.57 13.17 -5.46
N LEU A 439 -18.59 13.62 -6.20
CA LEU A 439 -20.00 13.41 -5.85
C LEU A 439 -20.52 12.27 -6.69
N PHE A 440 -21.03 11.22 -6.05
CA PHE A 440 -21.50 10.01 -6.69
C PHE A 440 -22.93 9.68 -6.27
N HIS A 441 -23.83 9.57 -7.24
CA HIS A 441 -25.22 9.21 -6.98
C HIS A 441 -25.39 7.67 -7.04
N PRO A 442 -25.66 6.99 -5.90
CA PRO A 442 -25.65 5.53 -5.82
C PRO A 442 -26.74 4.84 -6.67
N VAL A 443 -27.90 5.48 -6.83
CA VAL A 443 -29.02 4.94 -7.65
C VAL A 443 -28.80 5.14 -9.17
N THR A 444 -28.44 6.35 -9.60
CA THR A 444 -28.32 6.66 -11.05
C THR A 444 -26.95 6.29 -11.62
N GLY A 445 -25.94 6.14 -10.77
CA GLY A 445 -24.56 5.89 -11.17
C GLY A 445 -23.82 7.13 -11.69
N ILE A 446 -24.46 8.31 -11.71
CA ILE A 446 -23.85 9.56 -12.16
C ILE A 446 -22.76 9.97 -11.16
N ARG A 447 -21.61 10.42 -11.68
CA ARG A 447 -20.51 10.96 -10.88
C ARG A 447 -19.98 12.27 -11.46
N GLU A 448 -19.55 13.15 -10.57
CA GLU A 448 -18.83 14.38 -10.89
C GLU A 448 -17.59 14.50 -10.03
N VAL A 449 -16.47 14.87 -10.65
CA VAL A 449 -15.16 14.95 -10.00
C VAL A 449 -14.65 16.39 -10.05
N PHE A 450 -14.33 16.94 -8.88
CA PHE A 450 -13.84 18.31 -8.72
C PHE A 450 -12.41 18.28 -8.17
N ARG A 451 -11.44 18.61 -9.03
CA ARG A 451 -10.02 18.68 -8.67
C ARG A 451 -9.60 20.10 -8.28
N GLY A 452 -8.52 20.20 -7.51
CA GLY A 452 -7.89 21.49 -7.20
C GLY A 452 -8.72 22.40 -6.30
N LEU A 453 -9.72 21.86 -5.61
CA LEU A 453 -10.57 22.62 -4.70
C LEU A 453 -9.79 23.13 -3.48
N LEU A 454 -8.89 22.31 -2.93
CA LEU A 454 -7.84 22.70 -1.99
C LEU A 454 -6.50 22.68 -2.75
N PRO A 455 -5.94 23.83 -3.15
CA PRO A 455 -4.73 23.87 -3.98
C PRO A 455 -3.55 23.17 -3.29
N GLN A 456 -2.97 22.19 -3.99
CA GLN A 456 -1.84 21.36 -3.56
C GLN A 456 -2.07 20.53 -2.29
N GLN A 457 -3.32 20.30 -1.87
CA GLN A 457 -3.66 19.47 -0.72
C GLN A 457 -4.59 18.33 -1.10
N SER A 458 -4.40 17.20 -0.44
CA SER A 458 -5.34 16.07 -0.48
C SER A 458 -6.62 16.41 0.28
N ILE A 459 -7.75 15.83 -0.10
CA ILE A 459 -8.99 15.89 0.70
C ILE A 459 -9.07 14.59 1.52
N VAL A 460 -8.88 14.70 2.84
CA VAL A 460 -8.72 13.55 3.73
C VAL A 460 -9.83 13.41 4.77
N SER A 461 -10.71 14.40 4.87
CA SER A 461 -11.92 14.34 5.72
C SER A 461 -13.07 15.10 5.08
N LEU A 462 -14.29 14.64 5.36
CA LEU A 462 -15.53 15.23 4.89
C LEU A 462 -16.57 15.19 6.01
N ALA A 463 -17.38 16.24 6.10
CA ALA A 463 -18.61 16.26 6.88
C ALA A 463 -19.64 17.10 6.12
N ALA A 464 -20.90 16.69 6.10
CA ALA A 464 -21.93 17.41 5.35
C ALA A 464 -23.21 17.58 6.17
N GLY A 465 -23.79 18.78 6.07
CA GLY A 465 -25.16 19.07 6.47
C GLY A 465 -26.07 19.03 5.23
N GLU A 466 -27.24 19.67 5.33
CA GLU A 466 -28.21 19.70 4.22
C GLU A 466 -27.74 20.57 3.04
N GLU A 467 -27.19 21.75 3.32
CA GLU A 467 -26.81 22.73 2.28
C GLU A 467 -25.29 22.82 2.05
N LEU A 468 -24.51 22.53 3.08
CA LEU A 468 -23.06 22.72 3.09
C LEU A 468 -22.32 21.40 3.33
N LEU A 469 -21.25 21.22 2.57
CA LEU A 469 -20.25 20.19 2.77
C LEU A 469 -18.93 20.85 3.18
N PHE A 470 -18.25 20.24 4.14
CA PHE A 470 -16.97 20.68 4.66
C PHE A 470 -15.90 19.65 4.31
N ALA A 471 -14.73 20.12 3.88
CA ALA A 471 -13.62 19.25 3.53
C ALA A 471 -12.33 19.70 4.21
N GLY A 472 -11.69 18.78 4.94
CA GLY A 472 -10.40 19.02 5.59
C GLY A 472 -9.25 18.52 4.72
N GLY A 473 -8.25 19.38 4.56
CA GLY A 473 -7.07 19.11 3.76
C GLY A 473 -5.94 18.41 4.51
N SER A 474 -5.06 17.77 3.75
CA SER A 474 -3.71 17.42 4.19
C SER A 474 -2.69 18.04 3.23
N VAL A 475 -1.62 18.63 3.77
CA VAL A 475 -0.54 19.19 2.95
C VAL A 475 0.20 18.12 2.15
N TRP A 476 0.10 16.85 2.54
CA TRP A 476 0.69 15.74 1.82
C TRP A 476 -0.24 15.28 0.68
N GLY A 477 0.32 15.26 -0.52
CA GLY A 477 -0.24 14.58 -1.70
C GLY A 477 -0.03 13.07 -1.66
N GLY A 478 0.10 12.47 -2.85
CA GLY A 478 0.54 11.09 -3.00
C GLY A 478 1.97 10.90 -2.48
N LEU A 479 2.39 9.66 -2.23
CA LEU A 479 3.74 9.40 -1.75
C LEU A 479 4.78 9.79 -2.81
N GLY A 480 6.00 10.09 -2.36
CA GLY A 480 7.12 10.38 -3.26
C GLY A 480 7.22 11.84 -3.71
N ILE A 481 6.50 12.76 -3.08
CA ILE A 481 6.61 14.21 -3.32
C ILE A 481 6.50 14.99 -2.01
N ALA A 482 7.24 16.08 -1.92
CA ALA A 482 7.19 16.98 -0.77
C ALA A 482 5.92 17.86 -0.78
N PRO A 483 5.34 18.16 0.40
CA PRO A 483 4.29 19.16 0.53
C PRO A 483 4.73 20.54 0.03
N GLU A 484 3.86 21.23 -0.69
CA GLU A 484 4.06 22.63 -1.09
C GLU A 484 3.34 23.62 -0.15
N ARG A 485 2.30 23.15 0.54
CA ARG A 485 1.57 23.92 1.54
C ARG A 485 2.17 23.66 2.92
N LYS A 486 2.18 24.68 3.77
CA LYS A 486 2.69 24.58 5.14
C LYS A 486 1.62 24.22 6.16
N GLU A 487 0.36 24.50 5.85
CA GLU A 487 -0.76 24.38 6.77
C GLU A 487 -1.98 23.79 6.03
N ALA A 488 -2.72 22.95 6.73
CA ALA A 488 -3.95 22.36 6.24
C ALA A 488 -5.05 23.41 6.11
N SER A 489 -5.88 23.24 5.09
CA SER A 489 -7.02 24.12 4.84
C SER A 489 -8.35 23.39 5.05
N LEU A 490 -9.33 24.13 5.55
CA LEU A 490 -10.73 23.73 5.59
C LEU A 490 -11.45 24.41 4.42
N MET A 491 -12.25 23.66 3.68
CA MET A 491 -13.11 24.17 2.61
C MET A 491 -14.58 24.10 3.03
N ILE A 492 -15.37 25.09 2.59
CA ILE A 492 -16.83 25.02 2.56
C ILE A 492 -17.28 24.93 1.10
N TRP A 493 -18.09 23.91 0.82
CA TRP A 493 -18.72 23.62 -0.46
C TRP A 493 -20.23 23.78 -0.33
N ASP A 494 -20.85 24.52 -1.25
CA ASP A 494 -22.30 24.62 -1.34
C ASP A 494 -22.82 23.49 -2.24
N VAL A 495 -23.63 22.61 -1.65
CA VAL A 495 -24.12 21.37 -2.30
C VAL A 495 -25.04 21.70 -3.47
N ASN A 496 -25.89 22.72 -3.32
CA ASN A 496 -26.90 23.08 -4.31
C ASN A 496 -26.32 23.77 -5.56
N SER A 497 -25.45 24.76 -5.36
CA SER A 497 -24.79 25.53 -6.42
C SER A 497 -23.50 24.89 -6.91
N ARG A 498 -23.08 23.78 -6.28
CA ARG A 498 -21.93 22.95 -6.66
C ARG A 498 -20.66 23.77 -6.84
N ARG A 499 -20.32 24.56 -5.80
CA ARG A 499 -19.14 25.41 -5.82
C ARG A 499 -18.50 25.55 -4.45
N LYS A 500 -17.18 25.76 -4.45
CA LYS A 500 -16.44 26.22 -3.28
C LYS A 500 -16.88 27.63 -2.93
N VAL A 501 -17.38 27.82 -1.71
CA VAL A 501 -17.80 29.14 -1.19
C VAL A 501 -16.78 29.74 -0.23
N TRP A 502 -15.92 28.90 0.38
CA TRP A 502 -14.85 29.38 1.25
C TRP A 502 -13.69 28.37 1.36
N GLU A 503 -12.49 28.89 1.63
CA GLU A 503 -11.29 28.14 2.02
C GLU A 503 -10.49 28.97 3.04
N GLY A 504 -9.94 28.33 4.06
CA GLY A 504 -9.03 28.98 5.01
C GLY A 504 -8.29 28.00 5.90
N VAL A 505 -7.33 28.50 6.67
CA VAL A 505 -6.57 27.72 7.65
C VAL A 505 -7.26 27.83 9.02
N PRO A 506 -7.92 26.76 9.52
CA PRO A 506 -8.65 26.85 10.78
C PRO A 506 -7.73 26.83 12.00
N VAL A 507 -6.57 26.16 11.92
CA VAL A 507 -5.60 26.07 13.02
C VAL A 507 -4.20 26.31 12.46
N PRO A 508 -3.57 27.47 12.73
CA PRO A 508 -2.22 27.77 12.25
C PRO A 508 -1.20 26.73 12.74
N GLY A 509 -0.25 26.38 11.88
CA GLY A 509 0.81 25.40 12.13
C GLY A 509 0.41 23.93 11.92
N GLU A 510 -0.88 23.60 11.88
CA GLU A 510 -1.33 22.22 11.69
C GLU A 510 -1.30 21.81 10.21
N LYS A 511 -0.77 20.61 9.93
CA LYS A 511 -0.50 20.15 8.55
C LYS A 511 -1.56 19.20 7.97
N ALA A 512 -2.51 18.72 8.78
CA ALA A 512 -3.62 17.90 8.31
C ALA A 512 -4.87 18.04 9.18
N ILE A 513 -6.04 17.91 8.56
CA ILE A 513 -7.36 17.84 9.23
C ILE A 513 -8.00 16.49 8.84
N PRO A 514 -7.58 15.35 9.44
CA PRO A 514 -8.02 14.01 9.10
C PRO A 514 -9.46 13.66 9.51
N ALA A 515 -10.11 14.44 10.37
CA ALA A 515 -11.49 14.17 10.77
C ALA A 515 -12.30 15.43 11.02
N LEU A 516 -13.59 15.37 10.66
CA LEU A 516 -14.57 16.43 10.82
C LEU A 516 -15.88 15.83 11.36
N ALA A 517 -16.58 16.58 12.19
CA ALA A 517 -17.93 16.28 12.66
C ALA A 517 -18.76 17.57 12.71
N LEU A 518 -20.08 17.46 12.55
CA LEU A 518 -21.00 18.56 12.77
C LEU A 518 -21.66 18.40 14.14
N ASP A 519 -21.85 19.52 14.84
CA ASP A 519 -22.73 19.55 16.01
C ASP A 519 -24.17 19.90 15.63
N ASP A 520 -25.06 19.89 16.63
CA ASP A 520 -26.48 20.16 16.46
C ASP A 520 -26.80 21.58 15.96
N GLU A 521 -25.85 22.51 16.03
CA GLU A 521 -25.97 23.89 15.53
C GLU A 521 -25.41 24.05 14.11
N GLY A 522 -24.90 22.98 13.51
CA GLY A 522 -24.23 23.01 12.22
C GLY A 522 -22.84 23.64 12.27
N LYS A 523 -22.24 23.82 13.45
CA LYS A 523 -20.83 24.20 13.56
C LYS A 523 -19.96 22.98 13.31
N VAL A 524 -18.73 23.25 12.88
CA VAL A 524 -17.79 22.22 12.46
C VAL A 524 -16.79 21.98 13.57
N TRP A 525 -16.78 20.77 14.10
CA TRP A 525 -15.66 20.27 14.89
C TRP A 525 -14.66 19.61 13.96
N GLY A 526 -13.38 19.95 14.11
CA GLY A 526 -12.32 19.31 13.36
C GLY A 526 -11.20 18.83 14.27
N LEU A 527 -10.59 17.73 13.87
CA LEU A 527 -9.50 17.10 14.58
C LEU A 527 -8.29 17.09 13.66
N THR A 528 -7.18 17.62 14.14
CA THR A 528 -5.84 17.48 13.53
C THR A 528 -5.15 16.25 14.13
N ALA A 529 -3.83 16.09 13.95
CA ALA A 529 -3.11 15.03 14.66
C ALA A 529 -3.08 15.24 16.19
N GLY A 530 -3.13 16.49 16.65
CA GLY A 530 -2.92 16.82 18.08
C GLY A 530 -3.90 17.83 18.67
N GLN A 531 -4.76 18.45 17.86
CA GLN A 531 -5.64 19.53 18.28
C GLN A 531 -7.08 19.27 17.82
N LEU A 532 -8.03 19.50 18.72
CA LEU A 532 -9.46 19.59 18.43
C LEU A 532 -9.82 21.07 18.28
N PHE A 533 -10.60 21.44 17.27
CA PHE A 533 -11.04 22.81 17.07
C PHE A 533 -12.54 22.90 16.76
N LEU A 534 -13.13 24.04 17.11
CA LEU A 534 -14.50 24.41 16.77
C LEU A 534 -14.48 25.57 15.79
N PHE A 535 -15.04 25.37 14.61
CA PHE A 535 -15.15 26.36 13.54
C PHE A 535 -16.61 26.74 13.31
N ASN A 536 -16.87 28.04 13.25
CA ASN A 536 -18.20 28.57 12.98
C ASN A 536 -18.31 28.97 11.49
N PRO A 537 -19.14 28.27 10.70
CA PRO A 537 -19.26 28.51 9.26
C PRO A 537 -19.97 29.83 8.91
N LEU A 538 -20.72 30.42 9.84
CA LEU A 538 -21.38 31.72 9.62
C LEU A 538 -20.41 32.89 9.78
N THR A 539 -19.51 32.79 10.75
CA THR A 539 -18.51 33.85 11.02
C THR A 539 -17.17 33.61 10.34
N LEU A 540 -16.98 32.41 9.78
CA LEU A 540 -15.75 31.94 9.13
C LEU A 540 -14.53 32.00 10.07
N LYS A 541 -14.74 31.66 11.34
CA LYS A 541 -13.73 31.74 12.40
C LYS A 541 -13.68 30.48 13.25
N THR A 542 -12.47 30.11 13.63
CA THR A 542 -12.22 29.15 14.70
C THR A 542 -12.51 29.81 16.03
N GLU A 543 -13.52 29.32 16.75
CA GLU A 543 -13.96 29.84 18.04
C GLU A 543 -13.15 29.24 19.19
N ARG A 544 -12.67 28.00 19.03
CA ARG A 544 -11.91 27.29 20.06
C ARG A 544 -10.89 26.35 19.45
N THR A 545 -9.80 26.16 20.17
CA THR A 545 -8.78 25.13 19.92
C THR A 545 -8.40 24.50 21.26
N ILE A 546 -8.39 23.17 21.30
CA ILE A 546 -8.19 22.36 22.49
C ILE A 546 -7.05 21.37 22.19
N PRO A 547 -5.95 21.39 22.95
CA PRO A 547 -4.89 20.41 22.78
C PRO A 547 -5.38 19.03 23.22
N VAL A 548 -5.11 18.02 22.39
CA VAL A 548 -5.41 16.60 22.66
C VAL A 548 -4.12 15.85 22.97
N ASN A 549 -3.10 15.99 22.13
CA ASN A 549 -1.78 15.36 22.30
C ASN A 549 -0.71 16.21 21.59
N PRO A 550 0.52 16.38 22.15
CA PRO A 550 1.64 16.95 21.40
C PRO A 550 1.93 16.21 20.09
N VAL A 551 2.20 16.98 19.04
CA VAL A 551 2.59 16.46 17.73
C VAL A 551 3.81 17.20 17.22
N ASP A 552 4.82 16.44 16.79
CA ASP A 552 5.94 16.95 16.02
C ASP A 552 5.70 16.69 14.53
N TRP A 553 5.25 17.73 13.83
CA TRP A 553 4.99 17.70 12.40
C TRP A 553 6.25 17.62 11.53
N GLU A 554 7.44 17.81 12.10
CA GLU A 554 8.73 17.68 11.39
C GLU A 554 9.26 16.24 11.42
N ALA A 555 8.82 15.43 12.39
CA ALA A 555 9.14 14.00 12.48
C ALA A 555 8.29 13.12 11.56
N MET A 556 7.28 13.68 10.88
CA MET A 556 6.35 12.92 10.04
C MET A 556 6.77 12.91 8.56
N THR A 557 6.84 11.72 7.96
CA THR A 557 7.08 11.58 6.52
C THR A 557 5.84 11.95 5.71
N HIS A 558 4.67 11.50 6.16
CA HIS A 558 3.37 11.84 5.60
C HIS A 558 2.26 11.67 6.64
N PHE A 559 1.15 12.36 6.45
CA PHE A 559 -0.03 12.21 7.30
C PHE A 559 -1.31 12.50 6.52
N TRP A 560 -2.03 11.44 6.13
CA TRP A 560 -3.35 11.59 5.51
C TRP A 560 -4.46 11.50 6.55
N ARG A 561 -4.52 10.36 7.27
CA ARG A 561 -5.53 10.10 8.30
C ARG A 561 -4.95 9.81 9.68
N GLY A 562 -3.86 9.04 9.75
CA GLY A 562 -3.23 8.63 11.02
C GLY A 562 -4.11 7.72 11.91
N GLY A 563 -5.19 7.17 11.37
CA GLY A 563 -6.21 6.48 12.18
C GLY A 563 -7.07 7.43 13.01
N CYS A 564 -7.10 8.72 12.67
CA CYS A 564 -7.93 9.69 13.36
C CYS A 564 -9.38 9.64 12.85
N GLU A 565 -10.30 9.83 13.78
CA GLU A 565 -11.74 9.85 13.56
C GLU A 565 -12.39 10.78 14.57
N LEU A 566 -13.53 11.36 14.21
CA LEU A 566 -14.29 12.24 15.09
C LEU A 566 -15.78 12.00 14.89
N LEU A 567 -16.48 11.67 15.97
CA LEU A 567 -17.90 11.40 16.00
C LEU A 567 -18.56 12.36 16.99
N TYR A 568 -19.72 12.91 16.63
CA TYR A 568 -20.54 13.74 17.52
C TYR A 568 -21.83 13.02 17.88
N ARG A 569 -22.18 13.02 19.17
CA ARG A 569 -23.47 12.53 19.66
C ARG A 569 -23.88 13.30 20.91
N GLU A 570 -25.07 13.94 20.85
CA GLU A 570 -25.77 14.50 22.01
C GLU A 570 -24.89 15.45 22.87
N GLY A 571 -24.12 16.33 22.22
CA GLY A 571 -23.25 17.29 22.92
C GLY A 571 -21.89 16.74 23.35
N VAL A 572 -21.56 15.51 22.98
CA VAL A 572 -20.27 14.87 23.25
C VAL A 572 -19.59 14.48 21.95
N LEU A 573 -18.31 14.83 21.83
CA LEU A 573 -17.43 14.34 20.78
C LEU A 573 -16.69 13.11 21.27
N TYR A 574 -16.51 12.14 20.40
CA TYR A 574 -15.64 10.98 20.60
C TYR A 574 -14.62 10.99 19.48
N GLY A 575 -13.33 10.94 19.82
CA GLY A 575 -12.28 11.03 18.83
C GLY A 575 -11.13 10.08 19.09
N ALA A 576 -10.51 9.64 18.00
CA ALA A 576 -9.22 8.98 18.02
C ALA A 576 -8.19 9.95 17.40
N ALA A 577 -7.07 10.20 18.09
CA ALA A 577 -5.97 11.03 17.59
C ALA A 577 -4.64 10.44 18.04
N MET A 578 -3.76 10.09 17.10
CA MET A 578 -2.39 9.62 17.40
C MET A 578 -2.33 8.56 18.52
N ASN A 579 -3.08 7.47 18.34
CA ASN A 579 -3.20 6.35 19.29
C ASN A 579 -3.92 6.66 20.60
N LEU A 580 -4.59 7.81 20.71
CA LEU A 580 -5.33 8.20 21.90
C LEU A 580 -6.82 8.26 21.58
N LEU A 581 -7.63 7.52 22.35
CA LEU A 581 -9.09 7.61 22.30
C LEU A 581 -9.57 8.54 23.41
N PHE A 582 -10.39 9.53 23.05
CA PHE A 582 -10.92 10.51 23.99
C PHE A 582 -12.41 10.75 23.78
N LYS A 583 -13.05 11.34 24.80
CA LYS A 583 -14.31 12.06 24.65
C LYS A 583 -14.14 13.51 25.08
N TYR A 584 -14.96 14.39 24.51
CA TYR A 584 -15.00 15.80 24.85
C TYR A 584 -16.45 16.26 25.02
N ASP A 585 -16.79 16.68 26.24
CA ASP A 585 -18.11 17.26 26.54
C ASP A 585 -18.12 18.74 26.15
N VAL A 586 -18.96 19.09 25.18
CA VAL A 586 -19.03 20.44 24.60
C VAL A 586 -19.57 21.46 25.60
N ARG A 587 -20.49 21.05 26.48
CA ARG A 587 -21.15 21.94 27.45
C ARG A 587 -20.26 22.17 28.67
N LEU A 588 -19.64 21.11 29.17
CA LEU A 588 -18.72 21.17 30.31
C LEU A 588 -17.32 21.66 29.91
N ASN A 589 -17.03 21.73 28.61
CA ASN A 589 -15.73 22.11 28.07
C ASN A 589 -14.62 21.24 28.68
N ARG A 590 -14.83 19.91 28.65
CA ARG A 590 -13.99 18.94 29.35
C ARG A 590 -13.58 17.79 28.42
N LEU A 591 -12.27 17.61 28.26
CA LEU A 591 -11.65 16.46 27.60
C LEU A 591 -11.42 15.34 28.63
N GLU A 592 -11.72 14.11 28.27
CA GLU A 592 -11.44 12.91 29.05
C GLU A 592 -10.82 11.84 28.15
N MET A 593 -9.66 11.31 28.54
CA MET A 593 -9.02 10.19 27.85
C MET A 593 -9.73 8.89 28.22
N LEU A 594 -10.09 8.11 27.21
CA LEU A 594 -10.81 6.86 27.38
C LEU A 594 -9.90 5.64 27.34
N ASP A 595 -8.91 5.66 26.44
CA ASP A 595 -8.00 4.55 26.18
C ASP A 595 -6.74 5.05 25.45
N GLU A 596 -5.65 4.29 25.56
CA GLU A 596 -4.37 4.50 24.87
C GLU A 596 -4.11 3.32 23.92
N ASP A 597 -3.27 3.52 22.90
CA ASP A 597 -3.03 2.56 21.82
C ASP A 597 -4.29 2.27 20.97
N ALA A 598 -5.11 3.29 20.75
CA ALA A 598 -6.39 3.18 20.04
C ALA A 598 -6.39 3.98 18.72
N ARG A 599 -6.78 3.33 17.62
CA ARG A 599 -6.87 3.92 16.28
C ARG A 599 -8.17 3.53 15.61
N LEU A 600 -8.65 4.37 14.70
CA LEU A 600 -9.97 4.23 14.09
C LEU A 600 -11.08 4.28 15.15
N LEU A 601 -12.28 4.60 14.73
CA LEU A 601 -13.41 4.75 15.63
C LEU A 601 -14.71 4.58 14.86
N ALA A 602 -15.57 3.74 15.37
CA ALA A 602 -16.96 3.63 14.95
C ALA A 602 -17.85 3.57 16.19
N MET A 603 -19.09 4.04 16.05
CA MET A 603 -20.08 4.02 17.12
C MET A 603 -21.35 3.34 16.64
N ASP A 604 -21.86 2.36 17.38
CA ASP A 604 -23.16 1.73 17.10
C ASP A 604 -24.34 2.67 17.42
N GLY A 605 -25.56 2.28 17.03
CA GLY A 605 -26.76 3.07 17.32
C GLY A 605 -27.05 3.27 18.82
N GLU A 606 -26.54 2.40 19.69
CA GLU A 606 -26.72 2.46 21.14
C GLU A 606 -25.62 3.29 21.84
N GLY A 607 -24.54 3.64 21.14
CA GLY A 607 -23.44 4.44 21.66
C GLY A 607 -22.20 3.62 22.02
N GLY A 608 -22.18 2.32 21.73
CA GLY A 608 -21.02 1.47 21.88
C GLY A 608 -19.89 1.89 20.93
N LEU A 609 -18.72 2.15 21.49
CA LEU A 609 -17.53 2.58 20.75
C LEU A 609 -16.65 1.38 20.39
N TYR A 610 -16.26 1.32 19.11
CA TYR A 610 -15.38 0.32 18.54
C TYR A 610 -14.14 0.98 17.96
N PHE A 611 -12.98 0.37 18.19
CA PHE A 611 -11.71 0.88 17.73
C PHE A 611 -10.74 -0.27 17.43
N ALA A 612 -9.66 0.03 16.74
CA ALA A 612 -8.61 -0.92 16.41
C ALA A 612 -7.38 -0.70 17.29
N ARG A 613 -6.70 -1.80 17.63
CA ARG A 613 -5.28 -1.78 18.03
C ARG A 613 -4.52 -2.64 17.03
N THR A 614 -3.81 -1.99 16.11
CA THR A 614 -3.04 -2.63 15.04
C THR A 614 -3.91 -3.61 14.22
N THR A 615 -3.88 -4.91 14.53
CA THR A 615 -4.58 -5.98 13.81
C THR A 615 -5.90 -6.42 14.46
N ALA A 616 -6.16 -5.98 15.69
CA ALA A 616 -7.28 -6.46 16.49
C ALA A 616 -8.35 -5.38 16.70
N LEU A 617 -9.61 -5.82 16.70
CA LEU A 617 -10.79 -5.00 16.98
C LEU A 617 -11.13 -5.04 18.48
N TYR A 618 -11.50 -3.90 19.03
CA TYR A 618 -11.87 -3.70 20.43
C TYR A 618 -13.17 -2.92 20.56
N ARG A 619 -13.84 -3.10 21.70
CA ARG A 619 -15.01 -2.32 22.13
C ARG A 619 -14.75 -1.72 23.50
N ILE A 620 -15.12 -0.46 23.73
CA ILE A 620 -15.12 0.11 25.08
C ILE A 620 -16.26 -0.49 25.89
N GLN A 621 -15.95 -1.01 27.07
CA GLN A 621 -16.95 -1.38 28.06
C GLN A 621 -17.44 -0.11 28.77
N THR A 622 -18.68 0.26 28.55
CA THR A 622 -19.39 1.16 29.46
C THR A 622 -19.60 0.42 30.79
N PRO A 623 -19.41 1.09 31.94
CA PRO A 623 -19.79 0.51 33.22
C PRO A 623 -21.26 0.12 33.18
N GLU A 624 -21.61 -1.08 33.63
CA GLU A 624 -23.02 -1.45 33.82
C GLU A 624 -23.68 -0.41 34.74
N ALA A 625 -24.89 0.01 34.37
CA ALA A 625 -25.72 0.89 35.19
C ALA A 625 -26.01 0.19 36.54
N GLY A 626 -25.13 0.42 37.52
CA GLY A 626 -25.13 -0.29 38.81
C GLY A 626 -23.82 -0.22 39.60
N GLN A 627 -22.71 0.23 39.00
CA GLN A 627 -21.43 0.42 39.72
C GLN A 627 -20.96 1.89 39.82
N GLU A 628 -21.86 2.86 39.68
CA GLU A 628 -21.65 4.21 40.24
C GLU A 628 -22.47 4.36 41.54
N ALA A 629 -22.05 3.62 42.57
CA ALA A 629 -22.27 3.94 43.99
C ALA A 629 -21.67 2.84 44.87
N LEU A 630 -20.38 2.99 45.24
CA LEU A 630 -19.86 2.89 46.62
C LEU A 630 -18.36 3.17 46.66
#